data_AF-A0A552V9L1-F1
#
_entry.id   AF-A0A552V9L1-F1
#
_cell.length_a   1.000
_cell.length_b   1.000
_cell.length_c   1.000
_cell.angle_alpha   90.00
_cell.angle_beta   90.00
_cell.angle_gamma   90.00
#
_symmetry.space_group_name_H-M   'P 1'
#
loop_
_entity.id
_entity.type
_entity.pdbx_description
1 polymer ?
#
loop_
_entity_poly.entity_id
_entity_poly.type
_entity_poly.pdbx_seq_one_letter_code
_entity_poly.pdbx_strand_id
1 'polypeptide(L)'
;MRIISGALILISLYLGISHVSRAFRKPSEEYIRMMSALGIPDAIRIVFGVWAITSALLIMFPRWFFWGNTLRAVQLIVMMALALKAGNYKFALIEVPFFDRAFVADLFRASL
;
A
#
# COMPACT_ATOMS: atom_id res chain seq x y z
N MET A 1 -25.53 14.82 -3.48
CA MET A 1 -24.30 14.53 -4.26
C MET A 1 -23.06 15.27 -3.74
N ARG A 2 -23.00 16.61 -3.69
CA ARG A 2 -21.76 17.36 -3.31
C ARG A 2 -21.31 17.22 -1.84
N ILE A 3 -22.23 17.07 -0.90
CA ILE A 3 -21.93 17.03 0.55
C ILE A 3 -21.31 15.68 0.97
N ILE A 4 -21.81 14.57 0.42
CA ILE A 4 -21.30 13.23 0.70
C ILE A 4 -19.88 13.07 0.14
N SER A 5 -19.62 13.59 -1.06
CA SER A 5 -18.26 13.63 -1.64
C SER A 5 -17.31 14.49 -0.78
N GLY A 6 -17.77 15.63 -0.25
CA GLY A 6 -16.96 16.45 0.66
C GLY A 6 -16.60 15.74 1.97
N ALA A 7 -17.56 15.05 2.59
CA ALA A 7 -17.32 14.25 3.79
C ALA A 7 -16.38 13.07 3.53
N LEU A 8 -16.53 12.38 2.39
CA LEU A 8 -15.64 11.30 1.97
C LEU A 8 -14.21 11.78 1.72
N ILE A 9 -14.03 12.98 1.17
CA ILE A 9 -12.71 13.60 0.99
C ILE A 9 -12.08 13.92 2.35
N LEU A 10 -12.83 14.48 3.29
CA LEU A 10 -12.34 14.77 4.65
C LEU A 10 -11.95 13.50 5.42
N ILE A 11 -12.75 12.44 5.33
CA ILE A 11 -12.44 11.13 5.93
C ILE A 11 -11.20 10.53 5.27
N SER A 12 -11.08 10.61 3.95
CA SER A 12 -9.89 10.12 3.22
C SER A 12 -8.64 10.91 3.59
N LEU A 13 -8.76 12.22 3.78
CA LEU A 13 -7.68 13.09 4.24
C LEU A 13 -7.24 12.72 5.66
N TYR A 14 -8.19 12.51 6.58
CA TYR A 14 -7.93 12.09 7.95
C TYR A 14 -7.25 10.71 8.01
N LEU A 15 -7.77 9.72 7.28
CA LEU A 15 -7.18 8.39 7.19
C LEU A 15 -5.77 8.44 6.59
N GLY A 16 -5.59 9.22 5.51
CA GLY A 16 -4.30 9.45 4.87
C GLY A 16 -3.26 10.06 5.82
N ILE A 17 -3.63 11.10 6.58
CA ILE A 17 -2.76 11.71 7.59
C ILE A 17 -2.39 10.69 8.69
N SER A 18 -3.32 9.83 9.13
CA SER A 18 -3.04 8.80 10.13
C SER A 18 -2.09 7.69 9.63
N HIS A 19 -2.12 7.40 8.33
CA HIS A 19 -1.22 6.43 7.71
C HIS A 19 0.17 7.04 7.46
N VAL A 20 0.22 8.31 7.08
CA VAL A 20 1.45 9.08 6.91
C VAL A 20 2.16 9.30 8.24
N SER A 21 1.46 9.63 9.32
CA SER A 21 2.07 9.79 10.66
C SER A 21 2.68 8.49 11.17
N ARG A 22 2.09 7.33 10.83
CA ARG A 22 2.67 6.00 11.07
C ARG A 22 3.90 5.73 10.21
N ALA A 23 3.95 6.25 8.98
CA ALA A 23 5.12 6.16 8.10
C ALA A 23 6.31 7.01 8.58
N PHE A 24 6.06 8.09 9.34
CA PHE A 24 7.10 8.92 9.97
C PHE A 24 7.64 8.36 11.30
N ARG A 25 7.01 7.33 11.87
CA ARG A 25 7.59 6.63 13.02
C ARG A 25 8.80 5.83 12.55
N LYS A 26 9.87 5.84 13.35
CA LYS A 26 11.02 4.96 13.12
C LYS A 26 10.48 3.54 12.93
N PRO A 27 10.80 2.87 11.80
CA PRO A 27 10.34 1.52 11.58
C PRO A 27 10.80 0.64 12.75
N SER A 28 9.93 -0.24 13.23
CA SER A 28 10.30 -1.14 14.33
C SER A 28 11.56 -1.93 13.96
N GLU A 29 12.41 -2.24 14.95
CA GLU A 29 13.59 -3.07 14.67
C GLU A 29 13.21 -4.41 14.03
N GLU A 30 12.05 -4.95 14.39
CA GLU A 30 11.48 -6.14 13.77
C GLU A 30 11.21 -5.96 12.27
N TYR A 31 10.60 -4.84 11.87
CA TYR A 31 10.39 -4.53 10.46
C TYR A 31 11.70 -4.34 9.71
N ILE A 32 12.68 -3.66 10.32
CA ILE A 32 14.01 -3.49 9.72
C ILE A 32 14.70 -4.84 9.53
N ARG A 33 14.69 -5.71 10.54
CA ARG A 33 15.24 -7.07 10.46
C ARG A 33 14.54 -7.91 9.40
N MET A 34 13.21 -7.81 9.29
CA MET A 34 12.44 -8.51 8.27
C MET A 34 12.81 -8.03 6.87
N MET A 35 12.87 -6.72 6.63
CA MET A 35 13.26 -6.17 5.33
C MET A 35 14.69 -6.55 4.95
N SER A 36 15.63 -6.54 5.91
CA SER A 36 16.98 -7.05 5.70
C SER A 36 17.01 -8.55 5.38
N ALA A 37 16.18 -9.36 6.05
CA ALA A 37 16.04 -10.79 5.78
C ALA A 37 15.44 -11.07 4.38
N LEU A 38 14.67 -10.13 3.84
CA LEU A 38 14.15 -10.16 2.47
C LEU A 38 15.19 -9.72 1.42
N GLY A 39 16.42 -9.39 1.84
CA GLY A 39 17.46 -8.87 0.96
C GLY A 39 17.17 -7.45 0.46
N ILE A 40 16.34 -6.69 1.18
CA ILE A 40 15.95 -5.32 0.82
C ILE A 40 16.83 -4.33 1.59
N PRO A 41 17.84 -3.70 0.96
CA PRO A 41 18.64 -2.65 1.58
C PRO A 41 17.82 -1.38 1.83
N ASP A 42 18.29 -0.52 2.73
CA ASP A 42 17.62 0.72 3.14
C ASP A 42 17.21 1.61 1.95
N ALA A 43 18.04 1.68 0.90
CA ALA A 43 17.73 2.43 -0.32
C ALA A 43 16.46 1.91 -1.01
N ILE A 44 16.32 0.58 -1.15
CA ILE A 44 15.14 -0.04 -1.76
C ILE A 44 13.92 0.11 -0.83
N ARG A 45 14.10 0.11 0.49
CA ARG A 45 13.02 0.39 1.45
C ARG A 45 12.42 1.79 1.25
N ILE A 46 13.25 2.80 1.01
CA ILE A 46 12.78 4.16 0.71
C ILE A 46 11.99 4.20 -0.61
N VAL A 47 12.46 3.49 -1.64
CA VAL A 47 11.74 3.37 -2.92
C VAL A 47 10.35 2.76 -2.73
N PHE A 48 10.24 1.67 -1.97
CA PHE A 48 8.93 1.07 -1.64
C PHE A 48 8.03 2.01 -0.83
N GLY A 49 8.61 2.86 0.03
CA GLY A 49 7.88 3.90 0.76
C GLY A 49 7.30 4.97 -0.17
N VAL A 50 8.12 5.50 -1.09
CA VAL A 50 7.66 6.47 -2.10
C VAL A 50 6.59 5.85 -2.99
N TRP A 51 6.78 4.61 -3.45
CA TRP A 51 5.79 3.86 -4.23
C TRP A 51 4.44 3.80 -3.51
N ALA A 52 4.43 3.41 -2.22
CA ALA A 52 3.22 3.29 -1.44
C ALA A 52 2.48 4.63 -1.29
N ILE A 53 3.21 5.71 -1.03
CA ILE A 53 2.65 7.07 -0.92
C ILE A 53 2.05 7.51 -2.26
N THR A 54 2.78 7.33 -3.37
CA THR A 54 2.27 7.66 -4.70
C THR A 54 1.00 6.88 -5.04
N SER A 55 0.96 5.59 -4.71
CA SER A 55 -0.24 4.76 -4.93
C SER A 55 -1.42 5.28 -4.11
N ALA A 56 -1.21 5.62 -2.83
CA ALA A 56 -2.25 6.17 -1.97
C ALA A 56 -2.78 7.53 -2.49
N LEU A 57 -1.89 8.41 -2.95
CA LEU A 57 -2.28 9.69 -3.56
C LEU A 57 -3.14 9.49 -4.81
N LEU A 58 -2.78 8.54 -5.68
CA LEU A 58 -3.55 8.24 -6.89
C LEU A 58 -4.93 7.65 -6.57
N ILE A 59 -5.03 6.80 -5.56
CA ILE A 59 -6.31 6.23 -5.10
C ILE A 59 -7.27 7.31 -4.58
N MET A 60 -6.75 8.40 -3.99
CA MET A 60 -7.60 9.50 -3.51
C MET A 60 -8.33 10.25 -4.62
N PHE A 61 -7.85 10.20 -5.86
CA PHE A 61 -8.47 10.90 -6.99
C PHE A 61 -9.23 9.91 -7.89
N PRO A 62 -10.55 10.07 -8.09
CA PRO A 62 -11.36 9.13 -8.89
C PRO A 62 -10.82 8.87 -10.30
N ARG A 63 -10.24 9.89 -10.96
CA ARG A 63 -9.61 9.77 -12.28
C ARG A 63 -8.40 8.83 -12.30
N TRP A 64 -7.66 8.75 -11.20
CA TRP A 64 -6.41 8.00 -11.07
C TRP A 64 -6.56 6.70 -10.27
N PHE A 65 -7.79 6.41 -9.85
CA PHE A 65 -8.10 5.35 -8.92
C PHE A 65 -7.64 3.96 -9.40
N PHE A 66 -7.90 3.64 -10.67
CA PHE A 66 -7.43 2.41 -11.29
C PHE A 66 -5.90 2.30 -11.21
N TRP A 67 -5.18 3.34 -11.64
CA TRP A 67 -3.72 3.36 -11.65
C TRP A 67 -3.10 3.27 -10.25
N GLY A 68 -3.70 3.94 -9.26
CA GLY A 68 -3.26 3.85 -7.88
C GLY A 68 -3.41 2.43 -7.32
N ASN A 69 -4.50 1.75 -7.63
CA ASN A 69 -4.72 0.36 -7.26
C ASN A 69 -3.79 -0.61 -8.02
N THR A 70 -3.57 -0.41 -9.33
CA THR A 70 -2.62 -1.19 -10.11
C THR A 70 -1.20 -1.08 -9.54
N LEU A 71 -0.75 0.14 -9.23
CA LEU A 71 0.56 0.35 -8.62
C LEU A 71 0.65 -0.35 -7.26
N ARG A 72 -0.40 -0.30 -6.45
CA ARG A 72 -0.43 -0.98 -5.15
C ARG A 72 -0.36 -2.50 -5.29
N ALA A 73 -1.07 -3.07 -6.26
CA ALA A 73 -1.06 -4.50 -6.56
C ALA A 73 0.32 -4.97 -7.03
N VAL A 74 0.97 -4.23 -7.93
CA VAL A 74 2.33 -4.55 -8.39
C VAL A 74 3.31 -4.51 -7.22
N GLN A 75 3.20 -3.52 -6.33
CA GLN A 75 4.04 -3.44 -5.13
C GLN A 75 3.93 -4.71 -4.26
N LEU A 76 2.72 -5.21 -4.02
CA LEU A 76 2.47 -6.43 -3.26
C LEU A 76 3.08 -7.66 -3.94
N ILE A 77 2.90 -7.80 -5.26
CA ILE A 77 3.48 -8.91 -6.03
C ILE A 77 5.01 -8.92 -5.92
N VAL A 78 5.64 -7.76 -6.05
CA VAL A 78 7.11 -7.64 -5.91
C VAL A 78 7.55 -8.05 -4.51
N MET A 79 6.86 -7.58 -3.45
CA MET A 79 7.16 -7.95 -2.08
C MET A 79 7.00 -9.45 -1.83
N MET A 80 5.94 -10.07 -2.35
CA MET A 80 5.74 -11.53 -2.30
C MET A 80 6.85 -12.28 -3.03
N ALA A 81 7.24 -11.84 -4.24
CA ALA A 81 8.31 -12.47 -5.00
C ALA A 81 9.66 -12.42 -4.25
N LEU A 82 9.98 -11.28 -3.62
CA LEU A 82 11.17 -11.14 -2.78
C LEU A 82 11.11 -12.03 -1.54
N ALA A 83 9.94 -12.16 -0.91
CA ALA A 83 9.73 -13.07 0.21
C ALA A 83 9.88 -14.54 -0.14
N LEU A 84 9.36 -14.96 -1.29
CA LEU A 84 9.59 -16.32 -1.80
C LEU A 84 11.07 -16.56 -2.10
N LYS A 85 11.76 -15.60 -2.74
CA LYS A 85 13.20 -15.67 -3.00
C LYS A 85 14.01 -15.80 -1.70
N ALA A 86 13.60 -15.13 -0.63
CA ALA A 86 14.22 -15.18 0.68
C ALA A 86 13.81 -16.41 1.53
N GLY A 87 12.98 -17.32 0.99
CA GLY A 87 12.48 -18.50 1.72
C GLY A 87 11.42 -18.18 2.80
N ASN A 88 10.89 -16.95 2.82
CA ASN A 88 9.88 -16.51 3.78
C ASN A 88 8.45 -16.66 3.22
N TYR A 89 8.03 -17.92 3.10
CA TYR A 89 6.70 -18.27 2.59
C TYR A 89 5.56 -17.74 3.46
N LYS A 90 5.76 -17.66 4.79
CA LYS A 90 4.75 -17.12 5.72
C LYS A 90 4.42 -15.67 5.41
N PHE A 91 5.43 -14.84 5.16
CA PHE A 91 5.22 -13.44 4.78
C PHE A 91 4.48 -13.35 3.44
N ALA A 92 4.89 -14.15 2.43
CA ALA A 92 4.21 -14.15 1.13
C ALA A 92 2.73 -14.54 1.23
N LEU A 93 2.39 -15.52 2.08
CA LEU A 93 1.01 -15.97 2.34
C LEU A 93 0.17 -14.93 3.08
N ILE A 94 0.75 -14.15 4.00
CA ILE A 94 0.06 -13.08 4.73
C ILE A 94 -0.32 -11.92 3.80
N GLU A 95 0.42 -11.71 2.70
CA GLU A 95 0.15 -10.62 1.75
C GLU A 95 -0.99 -10.95 0.75
N VAL A 96 -1.32 -12.24 0.54
CA VAL A 96 -2.37 -12.69 -0.40
C VAL A 96 -3.77 -12.07 -0.14
N PRO A 97 -4.29 -11.97 1.10
CA PRO A 97 -5.59 -11.37 1.37
C PRO A 97 -5.67 -9.88 1.01
N PHE A 98 -4.54 -9.18 1.02
CA PHE A 98 -4.47 -7.75 0.68
C PHE A 98 -4.58 -7.51 -0.82
N PHE A 99 -4.21 -8.49 -1.64
CA PHE A 99 -4.41 -8.44 -3.09
C PHE A 99 -5.90 -8.50 -3.45
N ASP A 100 -6.63 -9.44 -2.86
CA ASP A 100 -8.00 -9.76 -3.27
C ASP A 100 -9.04 -8.78 -2.72
N ARG A 101 -8.92 -8.36 -1.45
CA ARG A 101 -9.88 -7.40 -0.86
C ARG A 101 -9.73 -5.98 -1.36
N ALA A 102 -8.48 -5.48 -1.47
CA ALA A 102 -8.27 -4.10 -1.87
C ALA A 102 -8.69 -3.93 -3.33
N PHE A 103 -8.24 -4.81 -4.23
CA PHE A 103 -8.48 -4.66 -5.66
C PHE A 103 -9.96 -4.82 -6.06
N VAL A 104 -10.66 -5.83 -5.53
CA VAL A 104 -12.05 -6.11 -5.91
C VAL A 104 -13.01 -5.08 -5.31
N ALA A 105 -12.90 -4.76 -4.02
CA ALA A 105 -13.79 -3.80 -3.37
C ALA A 105 -13.63 -2.39 -3.94
N ASP A 106 -12.39 -2.02 -4.30
CA ASP A 106 -12.10 -0.72 -4.86
C ASP A 106 -12.58 -0.59 -6.31
N LEU A 107 -12.45 -1.63 -7.14
CA LEU A 107 -12.96 -1.60 -8.53
C LEU A 107 -14.48 -1.34 -8.59
N PHE A 108 -15.25 -1.94 -7.68
CA PHE A 108 -16.69 -1.69 -7.55
C PHE A 108 -17.02 -0.24 -7.15
N ARG A 109 -16.14 0.40 -6.38
CA ARG A 109 -16.30 1.81 -5.96
C ARG A 109 -16.03 2.79 -7.11
N ALA A 110 -15.23 2.42 -8.10
CA ALA A 110 -14.95 3.24 -9.28
C ALA A 110 -16.04 3.14 -10.37
N SER A 111 -16.91 2.13 -10.31
CA SER A 111 -18.03 1.92 -11.24
C SER A 111 -19.37 2.55 -10.81
N LEU A 112 -19.41 3.21 -9.64
CA LEU A 112 -20.56 3.91 -9.06
C LEU A 112 -20.31 5.43 -9.03
#